data_AF-A0A3B4YC13-F1
#
_entry.id   AF-A0A3B4YC13-F1
#
_cell.length_a   1.000
_cell.length_b   1.000
_cell.length_c   1.000
_cell.angle_alpha   90.00
_cell.angle_beta   90.00
_cell.angle_gamma   90.00
#
_symmetry.space_group_name_H-M   'P 1'
#
loop_
_entity.id
_entity.type
_entity.pdbx_description
1 polymer ?
#
loop_
_entity_poly.entity_id
_entity_poly.type
_entity_poly.pdbx_seq_one_letter_code
_entity_poly.pdbx_strand_id
1 'polypeptide(L)' 'MDDNSLNDSNVKVAVRVRPMNRREKDLKTKCVVEMEGNQTVLHPAITNVNKGDPR' A
#
# COMPACT_ATOMS: atom_id res chain seq x y z
N MET A 1 24.58 28.45 -5.32
CA MET A 1 25.00 27.68 -4.15
C MET A 1 23.99 26.56 -4.01
N ASP A 2 24.38 25.41 -4.52
CA ASP A 2 23.54 24.24 -4.72
C ASP A 2 23.44 23.49 -3.38
N ASP A 3 22.42 23.85 -2.60
CA ASP A 3 22.12 23.28 -1.27
C ASP A 3 21.48 21.88 -1.39
N ASN A 4 22.10 21.00 -2.20
CA ASN A 4 21.62 19.63 -2.42
C ASN A 4 22.57 18.56 -1.84
N SER A 5 23.69 18.97 -1.25
CA SER A 5 24.76 18.06 -0.78
C SER A 5 24.47 17.34 0.54
N LEU A 6 23.35 17.62 1.22
CA LEU A 6 22.98 16.96 2.49
C LEU A 6 22.14 15.69 2.32
N ASN A 7 21.70 15.36 1.10
CA ASN A 7 20.75 14.27 0.84
C ASN A 7 21.32 13.04 0.10
N ASP A 8 22.58 13.06 -0.35
CA ASP A 8 23.19 11.93 -1.08
C ASP A 8 23.40 10.66 -0.23
N SER A 9 23.24 10.77 1.09
CA SER A 9 23.35 9.67 2.05
C SER A 9 22.03 8.93 2.32
N ASN A 10 20.89 9.47 1.86
CA ASN A 10 19.58 8.90 2.16
C ASN A 10 19.19 7.82 1.15
N VAL A 11 18.81 6.65 1.64
CA VAL A 11 18.30 5.56 0.79
C VAL A 11 16.97 5.98 0.18
N LYS A 12 16.89 5.94 -1.16
CA LYS A 12 15.66 6.23 -1.89
C LYS A 12 14.78 4.98 -1.93
N VAL A 13 13.53 5.13 -1.48
CA VAL A 13 12.54 4.04 -1.45
C VAL A 13 11.39 4.38 -2.38
N ALA A 14 10.87 3.37 -3.07
CA ALA A 14 9.68 3.50 -3.91
C ALA A 14 8.72 2.33 -3.65
N VAL A 15 7.43 2.62 -3.74
CA VAL A 15 6.36 1.62 -3.61
C VAL A 15 5.70 1.45 -4.98
N ARG A 16 5.50 0.21 -5.42
CA ARG A 16 4.78 -0.12 -6.65
C ARG A 16 3.57 -0.99 -6.33
N VAL A 17 2.39 -0.41 -6.46
CA VAL A 17 1.13 -1.16 -6.35
C VAL A 17 0.81 -1.80 -7.70
N ARG A 18 0.64 -3.12 -7.73
CA ARG A 18 0.17 -3.80 -8.95
C ARG A 18 -1.35 -3.60 -9.12
N PRO A 19 -1.86 -3.58 -10.36
CA PRO A 19 -3.30 -3.65 -10.58
C PRO A 19 -3.90 -4.97 -10.04
N MET A 20 -5.21 -4.93 -9.75
CA MET A 20 -5.98 -6.12 -9.42
C MET A 20 -5.99 -7.09 -10.61
N ASN A 21 -5.66 -8.35 -10.34
CA ASN A 21 -5.66 -9.42 -11.31
C ASN A 21 -7.10 -9.86 -11.63
N ARG A 22 -7.26 -10.72 -12.66
CA ARG A 22 -8.57 -11.19 -13.10
C ARG A 22 -9.34 -11.91 -11.99
N ARG A 23 -8.69 -12.81 -11.24
CA ARG A 23 -9.33 -13.55 -10.14
C ARG A 23 -9.89 -12.63 -9.06
N GLU A 24 -9.13 -11.60 -8.67
CA GLU A 24 -9.53 -10.61 -7.65
C GLU A 24 -10.74 -9.78 -8.11
N LYS A 25 -10.80 -9.44 -9.40
CA LYS A 25 -11.96 -8.77 -10.00
C LYS A 25 -13.17 -9.68 -10.07
N ASP A 26 -13.00 -10.91 -10.55
CA ASP A 26 -14.05 -11.91 -10.71
C ASP A 26 -14.70 -12.26 -9.35
N LEU A 27 -13.90 -12.37 -8.30
CA LEU A 27 -14.34 -12.64 -6.93
C LEU A 27 -14.72 -11.39 -6.13
N LYS A 28 -14.73 -10.19 -6.75
CA LYS A 28 -15.05 -8.90 -6.11
C LYS A 28 -14.26 -8.66 -4.81
N THR A 29 -12.99 -9.03 -4.80
CA THR A 29 -12.12 -8.84 -3.64
C THR A 29 -11.91 -7.34 -3.39
N LYS A 30 -12.00 -6.92 -2.11
CA LYS A 30 -11.76 -5.53 -1.71
C LYS A 30 -10.29 -5.17 -1.94
N CYS A 31 -10.02 -4.10 -2.68
CA CYS A 31 -8.69 -3.49 -2.73
C CYS A 31 -8.46 -2.73 -1.42
N VAL A 32 -7.43 -3.09 -0.68
CA VAL A 32 -7.11 -2.48 0.63
C VAL A 32 -5.91 -1.54 0.56
N VAL A 33 -5.28 -1.41 -0.61
CA VAL A 33 -4.14 -0.53 -0.83
C VAL A 33 -4.57 0.62 -1.71
N GLU A 34 -4.28 1.85 -1.28
CA GLU A 34 -4.52 3.08 -2.01
C GLU A 34 -3.25 3.94 -2.00
N MET A 35 -3.02 4.70 -3.08
CA MET A 35 -1.89 5.62 -3.19
C MET A 35 -2.44 7.04 -3.22
N GLU A 36 -2.04 7.86 -2.26
CA GLU A 36 -2.35 9.29 -2.21
C GLU A 36 -1.03 10.06 -2.38
N GLY A 37 -0.73 10.49 -3.62
CA GLY A 37 0.56 11.10 -3.94
C GLY A 37 1.73 10.12 -3.71
N ASN A 38 2.62 10.46 -2.78
CA ASN A 38 3.75 9.62 -2.36
C ASN A 38 3.45 8.78 -1.10
N GLN A 39 2.24 8.87 -0.54
CA GLN A 39 1.82 8.11 0.62
C GLN A 39 1.03 6.87 0.20
N THR A 40 1.30 5.74 0.85
CA THR A 40 0.51 4.51 0.71
C THR A 40 -0.44 4.38 1.89
N VAL A 41 -1.74 4.31 1.62
CA VAL A 41 -2.79 4.09 2.61
C VAL A 41 -3.20 2.63 2.59
N LEU A 42 -3.16 1.99 3.75
CA LEU A 42 -3.60 0.62 3.97
C LEU A 42 -4.92 0.62 4.72
N HIS A 43 -6.00 0.28 4.03
CA HIS A 43 -7.32 0.14 4.61
C HIS A 43 -7.44 -1.18 5.39
N PRO A 44 -8.15 -1.21 6.53
CA PRO A 44 -8.43 -2.46 7.23
C PRO A 44 -9.15 -3.47 6.33
N ALA A 45 -8.67 -4.72 6.37
CA ALA A 45 -9.22 -5.83 5.58
C ALA A 45 -10.61 -6.29 6.05
N ILE A 46 -11.06 -5.86 7.24
CA ILE A 46 -12.22 -6.42 7.95
C ILE A 46 -12.98 -5.33 8.70
N THR A 47 -14.28 -5.17 8.42
CA THR A 47 -15.24 -4.48 9.31
C THR A 47 -15.97 -5.46 10.25
N ASN A 48 -15.60 -6.74 10.25
CA ASN A 48 -16.12 -7.75 11.19
C ASN A 48 -14.96 -8.43 11.93
N VAL A 49 -14.44 -7.77 12.97
CA VAL A 49 -13.54 -8.38 13.98
C VAL A 49 -14.32 -9.15 15.06
N ASN A 50 -15.48 -9.73 14.72
CA ASN A 50 -16.26 -10.52 15.65
C ASN A 50 -15.87 -12.00 15.57
N LYS A 51 -15.02 -12.38 16.54
CA LYS A 51 -14.75 -13.73 17.08
C LYS A 51 -13.96 -14.72 16.19
N GLY A 52 -12.64 -14.74 16.41
CA GLY A 52 -11.89 -16.00 16.58
C GLY A 52 -11.45 -16.76 15.33
N ASP A 53 -10.49 -16.24 14.57
CA ASP A 53 -9.69 -17.07 13.66
C ASP A 53 -8.19 -16.83 13.95
N PRO A 54 -7.47 -17.78 14.60
CA PRO A 54 -6.03 -17.73 14.80
C PRO A 54 -5.34 -18.55 13.69
N ARG A 55 -5.44 -18.09 12.45
CA ARG A 55 -4.72 -18.68 11.32
C ARG A 55 -3.70 -17.70 10.77
#